data_AF-A0A3D0VY80-F1
#
_entry.id   AF-A0A3D0VY80-F1
#
_cell.length_a   1.000
_cell.length_b   1.000
_cell.length_c   1.000
_cell.angle_alpha   90.00
_cell.angle_beta   90.00
_cell.angle_gamma   90.00
#
_symmetry.space_group_name_H-M   'P 1'
#
loop_
_entity.id
_entity.type
_entity.pdbx_description
1 polymer ?
#
loop_
_entity_poly.entity_id
_entity_poly.type
_entity_poly.pdbx_seq_one_letter_code
_entity_poly.pdbx_strand_id
1 'polypeptide(L)'
;ALYASGNYIGEIKKEFTFFKPVFTLNCNDWTVEGDWMQWDYQVRTSAGELIMQAAKELFNWTDTYVIDVVRPEDALLSLMIVLAIDAAKCSSGN
;
A
#
# COMPACT_ATOMS: atom_id res chain seq x y z
N ALA A 1 3.18 -0.64 12.55
CA ALA A 1 2.62 -1.98 12.82
C ALA A 1 1.14 -2.00 12.45
N LEU A 2 0.68 -3.12 11.92
CA LEU A 2 -0.69 -3.40 11.51
C LEU A 2 -1.30 -4.42 12.48
N TYR A 3 -2.55 -4.21 12.88
CA TYR A 3 -3.29 -5.10 13.77
C TYR A 3 -4.69 -5.36 13.23
N ALA A 4 -5.12 -6.62 13.23
CA ALA A 4 -6.49 -7.02 12.90
C ALA A 4 -7.10 -7.80 14.07
N SER A 5 -8.29 -7.38 14.52
CA SER A 5 -8.98 -7.99 15.67
C SER A 5 -8.10 -8.08 16.94
N GLY A 6 -7.22 -7.09 17.15
CA GLY A 6 -6.29 -7.06 18.28
C GLY A 6 -5.03 -7.91 18.11
N ASN A 7 -4.90 -8.69 17.03
CA ASN A 7 -3.72 -9.50 16.75
C ASN A 7 -2.75 -8.73 15.85
N TYR A 8 -1.45 -8.81 16.17
CA TYR A 8 -0.40 -8.29 15.30
C TYR A 8 -0.40 -9.10 14.01
N ILE A 9 -0.60 -8.41 12.88
CA ILE A 9 -0.55 -9.05 11.56
C ILE A 9 0.76 -8.78 10.85
N GLY A 10 1.40 -7.62 11.10
CA GLY A 10 2.69 -7.30 10.50
C GLY A 10 3.05 -5.83 10.64
N GLU A 11 4.00 -5.39 9.82
CA GLU A 11 4.42 -4.00 9.77
C GLU A 11 4.79 -3.63 8.34
N ILE A 12 4.66 -2.33 8.07
CA ILE A 12 5.10 -1.70 6.82
C ILE A 12 6.45 -1.04 7.13
N LYS A 13 7.50 -1.49 6.46
CA LYS A 13 8.84 -0.91 6.58
C LYS A 13 9.18 -0.13 5.33
N LYS A 14 9.66 1.11 5.51
CA LYS A 14 10.25 1.90 4.42
C LYS A 14 11.66 1.41 4.17
N GLU A 15 11.92 0.90 2.99
CA GLU A 15 13.26 0.50 2.56
C GLU A 15 14.08 1.73 2.14
N PHE A 16 15.40 1.64 2.32
CA PHE A 16 16.32 2.69 1.91
C PHE A 16 16.66 2.53 0.42
N THR A 17 16.11 3.42 -0.40
CA THR A 17 16.20 3.36 -1.87
C THR A 17 16.60 4.71 -2.44
N PHE A 18 17.39 4.74 -3.51
CA PHE A 18 17.92 5.99 -4.09
C PHE A 18 16.91 6.83 -4.88
N PHE A 19 15.85 6.23 -5.44
CA PHE A 19 14.97 6.92 -6.39
C PHE A 19 13.48 6.87 -6.02
N LYS A 20 12.99 5.71 -5.55
CA LYS A 20 11.59 5.51 -5.18
C LYS A 20 11.53 4.66 -3.92
N PRO A 21 10.91 5.13 -2.85
CA PRO A 21 10.77 4.39 -1.61
C PRO A 21 9.95 3.14 -1.85
N VAL A 22 10.53 2.01 -1.44
CA VAL A 22 9.91 0.70 -1.48
C VAL A 22 9.42 0.38 -0.08
N PHE A 23 8.29 -0.31 0.01
CA PHE A 23 7.79 -0.79 1.30
C PHE A 23 7.67 -2.30 1.29
N THR A 24 8.14 -2.91 2.37
CA THR A 24 8.01 -4.34 2.60
C THR A 24 6.97 -4.59 3.69
N LEU A 25 6.06 -5.55 3.45
CA LEU A 25 5.14 -6.05 4.46
C LEU A 25 5.60 -7.40 5.00
N ASN A 26 5.87 -7.44 6.30
CA ASN A 26 6.34 -8.66 6.99
C ASN A 26 5.23 -9.69 7.28
N CYS A 27 4.00 -9.48 6.79
CA CYS A 27 2.87 -10.38 7.07
C CYS A 27 2.63 -11.43 5.98
N ASN A 28 2.97 -11.14 4.71
CA ASN A 28 2.60 -11.95 3.55
C ASN A 28 3.68 -11.99 2.45
N ASP A 29 4.92 -11.61 2.75
CA ASP A 29 6.00 -11.43 1.74
C ASP A 29 5.57 -10.53 0.56
N TRP A 30 4.80 -9.49 0.88
CA TRP A 30 4.31 -8.54 -0.12
C TRP A 30 5.25 -7.33 -0.23
N THR A 31 5.44 -6.89 -1.46
CA THR A 31 6.21 -5.70 -1.82
C THR A 31 5.30 -4.64 -2.41
N VAL A 32 5.55 -3.37 -2.06
CA VAL A 32 4.86 -2.23 -2.64
C VAL A 32 5.80 -1.52 -3.61
N GLU A 33 5.35 -1.35 -4.85
CA GLU A 33 6.13 -0.76 -5.94
C GLU A 33 5.28 0.28 -6.71
N GLY A 34 5.85 1.43 -7.07
CA GLY A 34 5.17 2.44 -7.90
C GLY A 34 5.45 3.89 -7.51
N ASP A 35 4.68 4.82 -8.08
CA ASP A 35 4.61 6.22 -7.64
C ASP A 35 3.48 6.40 -6.62
N TRP A 36 3.80 6.03 -5.40
CA TRP A 36 2.97 6.26 -4.23
C TRP A 36 2.68 7.75 -3.91
N MET A 37 3.47 8.72 -4.40
CA MET A 37 3.17 10.15 -4.21
C MET A 37 1.95 10.55 -5.03
N GLN A 38 1.86 10.04 -6.26
CA GLN A 38 0.72 10.26 -7.15
C GLN A 38 -0.41 9.24 -6.96
N TRP A 39 -0.30 8.38 -5.94
CA TRP A 39 -1.26 7.32 -5.68
C TRP A 39 -1.36 6.30 -6.81
N ASP A 40 -0.24 6.02 -7.50
CA ASP A 40 -0.16 5.01 -8.56
C ASP A 40 0.86 3.93 -8.15
N TYR A 41 0.39 2.90 -7.44
CA TYR A 41 1.25 1.82 -6.96
C TYR A 41 0.54 0.48 -6.91
N GLN A 42 1.35 -0.57 -6.86
CA GLN A 42 0.91 -1.95 -6.87
C GLN A 42 1.51 -2.69 -5.67
N VAL A 43 0.74 -3.65 -5.15
CA VAL A 43 1.22 -4.61 -4.17
C VAL A 43 1.37 -5.95 -4.87
N ARG A 44 2.55 -6.56 -4.73
CA ARG A 44 2.88 -7.83 -5.36
C ARG A 44 3.41 -8.82 -4.34
N THR A 45 3.29 -10.11 -4.63
CA THR A 45 4.00 -11.16 -3.90
C THR A 45 5.49 -11.12 -4.24
N SER A 46 6.33 -11.75 -3.42
CA SER A 46 7.74 -11.97 -3.73
C SER A 46 7.98 -12.74 -5.05
N ALA A 47 7.00 -13.51 -5.52
CA ALA A 47 7.01 -14.18 -6.82
C ALA A 47 6.59 -13.25 -8.00
N GLY A 48 6.19 -12.02 -7.72
CA GLY A 48 5.78 -11.02 -8.70
C GLY A 48 4.29 -11.00 -9.04
N GLU A 49 3.47 -11.81 -8.39
CA GLU A 49 2.02 -11.86 -8.63
C GLU A 49 1.33 -10.60 -8.10
N LEU A 50 0.39 -10.04 -8.86
CA LEU A 50 -0.36 -8.85 -8.44
C LEU A 50 -1.39 -9.21 -7.37
N ILE A 51 -1.40 -8.46 -6.27
CA ILE A 51 -2.39 -8.56 -5.21
C ILE A 51 -3.42 -7.44 -5.34
N MET A 52 -2.94 -6.21 -5.51
CA MET A 52 -3.79 -5.04 -5.69
C MET A 52 -3.09 -3.91 -6.44
N GLN A 53 -3.87 -3.00 -7.01
CA GLN A 53 -3.42 -1.72 -7.56
C GLN A 53 -4.20 -0.57 -6.94
N ALA A 54 -3.50 0.48 -6.50
CA ALA A 54 -4.09 1.73 -6.06
C ALA A 54 -3.84 2.79 -7.13
N ALA A 55 -4.88 3.54 -7.47
CA ALA A 55 -4.85 4.64 -8.42
C ALA A 55 -5.70 5.82 -7.90
N LYS A 56 -5.26 7.07 -8.11
CA LYS A 56 -6.14 8.24 -7.94
C LYS A 56 -7.11 8.31 -9.11
N GLU A 57 -8.37 8.59 -8.81
CA GLU A 57 -9.34 8.87 -9.86
C GLU A 57 -9.12 10.29 -10.40
N LEU A 58 -8.59 10.41 -11.62
CA LEU A 58 -8.17 11.69 -12.21
C LEU A 58 -9.34 12.58 -12.66
N PHE A 59 -10.56 12.03 -12.80
CA PHE A 59 -11.73 12.77 -13.29
C PHE A 59 -12.58 13.41 -12.20
N ASN A 60 -12.39 13.00 -10.94
CA ASN A 60 -13.08 13.60 -9.81
C ASN A 60 -12.13 14.59 -9.12
N TRP A 61 -12.54 15.86 -9.01
CA TRP A 61 -11.80 16.91 -8.29
C TRP A 61 -11.69 16.67 -6.77
N THR A 62 -12.03 15.46 -6.32
CA THR A 62 -12.01 15.00 -4.94
C THR A 62 -10.86 14.02 -4.72
N ASP A 63 -10.46 13.84 -3.46
CA ASP A 63 -9.47 12.82 -3.07
C ASP A 63 -10.09 11.43 -3.05
N THR A 64 -10.54 10.97 -4.22
CA THR A 64 -11.09 9.64 -4.43
C THR A 64 -9.99 8.72 -4.97
N TYR A 65 -9.81 7.58 -4.31
CA TYR A 65 -8.83 6.56 -4.67
C TYR A 65 -9.56 5.26 -5.00
N VAL A 66 -9.09 4.59 -6.05
CA VAL A 66 -9.54 3.25 -6.44
C VAL A 66 -8.51 2.24 -5.96
N ILE A 67 -8.99 1.17 -5.34
CA ILE A 67 -8.19 0.03 -4.90
C ILE A 67 -8.75 -1.20 -5.61
N ASP A 68 -8.08 -1.63 -6.66
CA ASP A 68 -8.43 -2.83 -7.40
C ASP A 68 -7.71 -4.02 -6.78
N VAL A 69 -8.45 -4.97 -6.22
CA VAL A 69 -7.91 -6.13 -5.53
C VAL A 69 -8.20 -7.39 -6.34
N VAL A 70 -7.17 -8.20 -6.60
CA VAL A 70 -7.29 -9.39 -7.44
C VAL A 70 -8.16 -10.46 -6.78
N ARG A 71 -7.99 -10.68 -5.46
CA ARG A 71 -8.79 -11.62 -4.68
C ARG A 71 -9.53 -10.91 -3.56
N PRO A 72 -10.85 -11.13 -3.39
CA PRO A 72 -11.63 -10.47 -2.33
C PRO A 72 -11.10 -10.69 -0.91
N GLU A 73 -10.43 -11.82 -0.65
CA GLU A 73 -9.82 -12.13 0.64
C GLU A 73 -8.68 -11.18 1.05
N ASP A 74 -8.01 -10.58 0.07
CA ASP A 74 -6.90 -9.66 0.30
C ASP A 74 -7.37 -8.21 0.58
N ALA A 75 -8.67 -7.93 0.40
CA ALA A 75 -9.21 -6.56 0.38
C ALA A 75 -8.99 -5.78 1.69
N LEU A 76 -9.15 -6.44 2.84
CA LEU A 76 -8.91 -5.80 4.14
C LEU A 76 -7.44 -5.38 4.28
N LEU A 77 -6.52 -6.28 3.94
CA LEU A 77 -5.09 -6.04 4.01
C LEU A 77 -4.66 -4.96 3.00
N SER A 78 -5.17 -4.99 1.78
CA SER A 78 -4.97 -3.93 0.78
C SER A 78 -5.42 -2.56 1.28
N LEU A 79 -6.61 -2.46 1.89
CA LEU A 79 -7.09 -1.21 2.47
C LEU A 79 -6.19 -0.73 3.62
N MET A 80 -5.75 -1.64 4.50
CA MET A 80 -4.84 -1.28 5.59
C MET A 80 -3.49 -0.76 5.10
N ILE A 81 -2.95 -1.34 4.01
CA ILE A 81 -1.74 -0.85 3.34
C ILE A 81 -1.94 0.57 2.85
N VAL A 82 -3.05 0.80 2.14
CA VAL A 82 -3.40 2.12 1.59
C VAL A 82 -3.45 3.19 2.68
N LEU A 83 -4.16 2.92 3.77
CA LEU A 83 -4.28 3.85 4.90
C LEU A 83 -2.95 4.12 5.59
N ALA A 84 -2.11 3.10 5.74
CA ALA A 84 -0.80 3.25 6.37
C ALA A 84 0.18 4.05 5.50
N ILE A 85 0.13 3.89 4.18
CA ILE A 85 0.89 4.71 3.23
C ILE A 85 0.40 6.17 3.26
N ASP A 86 -0.91 6.40 3.27
CA ASP A 86 -1.50 7.73 3.38
C ASP A 86 -1.05 8.46 4.66
N ALA A 87 -1.13 7.77 5.80
CA ALA A 87 -0.65 8.29 7.07
C ALA A 87 0.86 8.62 7.04
N ALA A 88 1.67 7.77 6.39
CA ALA A 88 3.10 8.01 6.21
C ALA A 88 3.37 9.25 5.34
N LYS A 89 2.56 9.50 4.30
CA LYS A 89 2.63 10.71 3.48
C LYS A 89 2.29 11.96 4.29
N CYS A 90 1.22 11.95 5.08
CA CYS A 90 0.87 13.06 5.96
C CYS A 90 1.99 13.39 6.96
N SER A 91 2.66 12.37 7.51
CA SER A 91 3.76 12.57 8.47
C SER A 91 5.03 13.15 7.85
N SER A 92 5.23 13.01 6.54
CA SER A 92 6.43 13.49 5.82
C SER A 92 6.31 14.96 5.37
N GLY A 93 5.14 15.58 5.55
CA GLY A 93 4.84 16.95 5.11
C GLY A 93 5.04 18.05 6.16
N ASN A 94 5.92 17.84 7.15
CA ASN A 94 6.26 18.85 8.17
C ASN A 94 7.63 19.49 7.93
#